data_AF-A0A7V1IF74-F1
#
_entry.id   AF-A0A7V1IF74-F1
#
_cell.length_a   1.000
_cell.length_b   1.000
_cell.length_c   1.000
_cell.angle_alpha   90.00
_cell.angle_beta   90.00
_cell.angle_gamma   90.00
#
_symmetry.space_group_name_H-M   'P 1'
#
loop_
_entity.id
_entity.type
_entity.pdbx_description
1 polymer ?
#
loop_
_entity_poly.entity_id
_entity_poly.type
_entity_poly.pdbx_seq_one_letter_code
_entity_poly.pdbx_strand_id
1 'polypeptide(L)'
;MDPVLLARIQFAMTIGFHYLFPPISIGLAWLLVIVETIAWRRKDELYERIGKFFAHLLALTFAVGVATGIVMEFQFGTNWAEYSKFVGDVFGAPLAAEGIFAFFLESGFLGLYLFGRNRVSKGVHWFSVLMVAVGT
;
A
#
# COMPACT_ATOMS: atom_id res chain seq x y z
N MET A 1 5.48 29.36 -19.59
CA MET A 1 5.57 27.95 -20.04
C MET A 1 4.18 27.48 -20.42
N ASP A 2 4.06 26.58 -21.38
CA ASP A 2 2.77 26.00 -21.81
C ASP A 2 2.11 25.20 -20.65
N PRO A 3 0.82 25.47 -20.30
CA PRO A 3 0.12 24.74 -19.25
C PRO A 3 0.09 23.22 -19.46
N VAL A 4 -0.02 22.74 -20.71
CA VAL A 4 -0.07 21.30 -20.99
C VAL A 4 1.28 20.65 -20.67
N LEU A 5 2.38 21.29 -21.08
CA LEU A 5 3.73 20.86 -20.71
C LEU A 5 3.93 20.82 -19.18
N LEU A 6 3.46 21.84 -18.46
CA LEU A 6 3.57 21.89 -17.00
C LEU A 6 2.78 20.77 -16.32
N ALA A 7 1.55 20.52 -16.76
CA ALA A 7 0.72 19.42 -16.25
C ALA A 7 1.38 18.05 -16.46
N ARG A 8 2.02 17.83 -17.62
CA ARG A 8 2.78 16.60 -17.91
C ARG A 8 3.99 16.44 -16.99
N ILE A 9 4.78 17.49 -16.80
CA ILE A 9 5.95 17.45 -15.91
C ILE A 9 5.52 17.20 -14.46
N GLN A 10 4.47 17.88 -14.00
CA GLN A 10 3.93 17.69 -12.66
C GLN A 10 3.47 16.24 -12.45
N PHE A 11 2.66 15.70 -13.38
CA PHE A 11 2.19 14.31 -13.30
C PHE A 11 3.35 13.32 -13.34
N ALA A 12 4.34 13.52 -14.22
CA ALA A 12 5.52 12.67 -14.32
C ALA A 12 6.34 12.62 -13.02
N MET A 13 6.52 13.76 -12.34
CA MET A 13 7.20 13.80 -11.04
C MET A 13 6.38 13.09 -9.96
N THR A 14 5.07 13.35 -9.92
CA THR A 14 4.19 12.74 -8.91
C THR A 14 4.12 11.23 -9.06
N ILE A 15 3.83 10.71 -10.25
CA ILE A 15 3.76 9.26 -10.48
C ILE A 15 5.13 8.60 -10.34
N GLY A 16 6.21 9.24 -10.83
CA GLY A 16 7.56 8.71 -10.74
C GLY A 16 8.05 8.59 -9.29
N PHE A 17 7.74 9.58 -8.44
CA PHE A 17 8.05 9.51 -7.01
C PHE A 17 7.15 8.50 -6.29
N HIS A 18 5.84 8.51 -6.57
CA HIS A 18 4.90 7.57 -5.97
C HIS A 18 5.29 6.12 -6.26
N TYR A 19 5.68 5.79 -7.49
CA TYR A 19 6.00 4.42 -7.90
C TYR A 19 7.23 3.80 -7.21
N LEU A 20 8.00 4.58 -6.44
CA LEU A 20 9.07 4.04 -5.60
C LEU A 20 8.54 3.18 -4.45
N PHE A 21 7.33 3.48 -3.94
CA PHE A 21 6.81 2.89 -2.71
C PHE A 21 5.99 1.60 -2.93
N PRO A 22 5.03 1.53 -3.88
CA PRO A 22 4.24 0.32 -4.13
C PRO A 22 5.06 -0.97 -4.32
N PRO A 23 6.10 -1.03 -5.18
CA PRO A 23 6.86 -2.28 -5.36
C PRO A 23 7.60 -2.71 -4.09
N ILE A 24 8.03 -1.75 -3.26
CA ILE A 24 8.67 -2.04 -1.97
C ILE A 24 7.63 -2.56 -0.97
N SER A 25 6.46 -1.91 -0.87
CA SER A 25 5.38 -2.37 0.01
C SER A 25 4.91 -3.78 -0.35
N ILE A 26 4.66 -4.07 -1.64
CA ILE A 26 4.26 -5.40 -2.14
C ILE A 26 5.31 -6.43 -1.75
N GLY A 27 6.58 -6.16 -2.04
CA GLY A 27 7.69 -7.07 -1.72
C GLY A 27 7.83 -7.34 -0.22
N LEU A 28 7.73 -6.29 0.61
CA LEU A 28 7.81 -6.40 2.06
C LEU A 28 6.61 -7.14 2.66
N ALA A 29 5.40 -6.90 2.17
CA ALA A 29 4.20 -7.57 2.66
C ALA A 29 4.30 -9.09 2.45
N TRP A 30 4.66 -9.54 1.25
CA TRP A 30 4.86 -10.96 0.96
C TRP A 30 6.06 -11.57 1.70
N LEU A 31 7.16 -10.82 1.87
CA LEU A 31 8.28 -11.25 2.70
C LEU A 31 7.84 -11.49 4.15
N LEU A 32 7.03 -10.58 4.70
CA LEU A 32 6.53 -10.70 6.07
C LEU A 32 5.57 -11.87 6.23
N VAL A 33 4.73 -12.20 5.23
CA VAL A 33 3.94 -13.44 5.26
C VAL A 33 4.84 -14.66 5.45
N ILE A 34 5.95 -14.75 4.73
CA ILE A 34 6.90 -15.86 4.85
C ILE A 34 7.57 -15.86 6.23
N VAL A 35 8.11 -14.71 6.67
CA VAL A 35 8.81 -14.57 7.94
C VAL A 35 7.90 -14.91 9.12
N GLU A 36 6.68 -14.39 9.13
CA GLU A 36 5.70 -14.65 10.19
C GLU A 36 5.22 -16.11 10.17
N THR A 37 5.12 -16.74 9.00
CA THR A 37 4.83 -18.18 8.89
C THR A 37 5.93 -19.01 9.56
N ILE A 38 7.20 -18.68 9.30
CA ILE A 38 8.34 -19.39 9.90
C ILE A 38 8.38 -19.16 11.41
N ALA A 39 8.23 -17.90 11.86
CA ALA A 39 8.18 -17.55 13.27
C ALA A 39 7.07 -18.32 14.00
N TRP A 40 5.86 -18.38 13.41
CA TRP A 40 4.73 -19.07 14.02
C TRP A 40 4.94 -20.59 14.10
N ARG A 41 5.46 -21.22 13.05
CA ARG A 41 5.67 -22.68 13.01
C ARG A 41 6.85 -23.13 13.86
N ARG A 42 7.97 -22.41 13.81
CA ARG A 42 9.22 -22.81 14.48
C ARG A 42 9.37 -22.27 15.90
N LYS A 43 8.54 -21.28 16.30
CA LYS A 43 8.66 -20.57 17.58
C LYS A 43 10.07 -19.98 17.77
N ASP A 44 10.63 -19.46 16.68
CA ASP A 44 12.00 -18.94 16.62
C ASP A 44 12.01 -17.42 16.84
N GLU A 45 12.63 -16.98 17.93
CA GLU A 45 12.75 -15.56 18.30
C GLU A 45 13.51 -14.74 17.25
N LEU A 46 14.40 -15.35 16.47
CA LEU A 46 15.13 -14.66 15.41
C LEU A 46 14.15 -14.16 14.33
N TYR A 47 13.23 -15.02 13.88
CA TYR A 47 12.24 -14.66 12.87
C TYR A 47 11.21 -13.65 13.41
N GLU A 48 10.89 -13.68 14.71
CA GLU A 48 10.07 -12.63 15.31
C GLU A 48 10.76 -11.26 15.29
N ARG A 49 12.08 -11.21 15.52
CA ARG A 49 12.86 -9.95 15.45
C ARG A 49 12.97 -9.46 14.01
N ILE A 50 13.21 -10.36 13.05
CA ILE A 50 13.22 -10.05 11.61
C ILE A 50 11.86 -9.50 11.18
N GLY A 51 10.76 -10.16 11.58
CA GLY A 51 9.40 -9.72 11.28
C GLY A 51 9.12 -8.32 11.82
N LYS A 52 9.47 -8.05 13.07
CA LYS A 52 9.34 -6.69 13.66
C LYS A 52 10.15 -5.65 12.88
N PHE A 53 11.37 -5.95 12.47
CA PHE A 53 12.20 -5.02 11.71
C PHE A 53 11.56 -4.67 10.36
N PHE A 54 11.19 -5.67 9.57
CA PHE A 54 10.58 -5.44 8.26
C PHE A 54 9.17 -4.85 8.36
N ALA A 55 8.43 -5.12 9.45
CA ALA A 55 7.13 -4.47 9.70
C ALA A 55 7.26 -2.95 9.87
N HIS A 56 8.34 -2.46 10.51
CA HIS A 56 8.59 -1.02 10.60
C HIS A 56 8.93 -0.42 9.23
N LEU A 57 9.73 -1.13 8.41
CA LEU A 57 10.02 -0.69 7.04
C LEU A 57 8.75 -0.64 6.19
N LEU A 58 7.91 -1.67 6.27
CA LEU A 58 6.62 -1.69 5.58
C LEU A 58 5.77 -0.50 6.01
N ALA A 59 5.64 -0.23 7.32
CA ALA A 59 4.84 0.88 7.82
C ALA A 59 5.32 2.25 7.30
N LEU A 60 6.65 2.47 7.25
CA LEU A 60 7.24 3.70 6.74
C LEU A 60 7.00 3.86 5.23
N THR A 61 7.30 2.82 4.45
CA THR A 61 7.09 2.83 3.00
C THR A 61 5.62 3.01 2.66
N PHE A 62 4.73 2.31 3.37
CA PHE A 62 3.29 2.40 3.21
C PHE A 62 2.80 3.82 3.49
N ALA A 63 3.21 4.45 4.61
CA ALA A 63 2.77 5.80 4.94
C ALA A 63 3.12 6.83 3.84
N VAL A 64 4.33 6.75 3.27
CA VAL A 64 4.73 7.64 2.17
C VAL A 64 4.00 7.28 0.87
N GLY A 65 3.81 5.97 0.60
CA GLY A 65 3.03 5.49 -0.52
C GLY A 65 1.59 6.01 -0.52
N VAL A 66 0.91 5.95 0.63
CA VAL A 66 -0.45 6.51 0.82
C VAL A 66 -0.47 8.01 0.55
N ALA A 67 0.42 8.76 1.19
CA ALA A 67 0.45 10.21 1.04
C ALA A 67 0.67 10.65 -0.41
N THR A 68 1.55 9.95 -1.13
CA THR A 68 1.85 10.24 -2.54
C THR A 68 0.75 9.75 -3.48
N GLY A 69 0.09 8.63 -3.16
CA GLY A 69 -1.02 8.08 -3.92
C GLY A 69 -2.25 8.99 -3.90
N ILE A 70 -2.59 9.55 -2.75
CA ILE A 70 -3.69 10.53 -2.62
C ILE A 70 -3.46 11.74 -3.55
N VAL A 71 -2.22 12.26 -3.58
CA VAL A 71 -1.88 13.38 -4.47
C VAL A 71 -2.04 12.97 -5.94
N MET A 72 -1.63 11.75 -6.29
CA MET A 72 -1.75 11.22 -7.66
C MET A 72 -3.22 11.02 -8.08
N GLU A 73 -4.07 10.48 -7.21
CA GLU A 73 -5.51 10.29 -7.47
C GLU A 73 -6.20 11.63 -7.78
N PHE A 74 -5.97 12.66 -6.96
CA PHE A 74 -6.58 13.97 -7.17
C PHE A 74 -6.00 14.75 -8.38
N GLN A 75 -4.84 14.35 -8.91
CA GLN A 75 -4.29 14.96 -10.13
C GLN A 75 -5.13 14.67 -11.37
N PHE A 76 -5.83 13.53 -11.43
CA PHE A 76 -6.76 13.24 -12.53
C PHE A 76 -7.89 14.29 -12.61
N GLY A 77 -8.38 14.76 -11.47
CA GLY A 77 -9.42 15.79 -11.43
C GLY A 77 -8.91 17.22 -11.65
N THR A 78 -7.81 17.58 -11.00
CA THR A 78 -7.32 18.98 -10.98
C THR A 78 -6.66 19.41 -12.28
N ASN A 79 -5.82 18.56 -12.87
CA ASN A 79 -5.01 18.90 -14.05
C ASN A 79 -5.47 18.21 -15.34
N TRP A 80 -6.35 17.20 -15.23
CA TRP A 80 -6.80 16.35 -16.35
C TRP A 80 -8.32 16.23 -16.43
N ALA A 81 -9.05 17.31 -16.17
CA ALA A 81 -10.52 17.31 -16.09
C ALA A 81 -11.23 16.78 -17.35
N GLU A 82 -10.77 17.18 -18.55
CA GLU A 82 -11.38 16.70 -19.81
C GLU A 82 -11.11 15.21 -20.06
N TYR A 83 -9.92 14.71 -19.68
CA TYR A 83 -9.64 13.26 -19.70
C TYR A 83 -10.59 12.53 -18.76
N SER A 84 -10.74 13.03 -17.52
CA SER A 84 -11.60 12.41 -16.50
C SER A 84 -13.06 12.37 -16.91
N LYS A 85 -13.58 13.40 -17.60
CA LYS A 85 -14.94 13.37 -18.18
C LYS A 85 -15.04 12.39 -19.35
N PHE A 86 -14.01 12.32 -20.19
CA PHE A 86 -14.04 11.54 -21.43
C PHE A 86 -13.98 10.03 -21.18
N VAL A 87 -13.16 9.57 -20.22
CA VAL A 87 -13.00 8.13 -19.94
C VAL A 87 -13.47 7.71 -18.55
N GLY A 88 -14.02 8.62 -17.74
CA GLY A 88 -14.35 8.38 -16.33
C GLY A 88 -15.26 7.18 -16.08
N ASP A 89 -16.24 6.94 -16.96
CA ASP A 89 -17.17 5.80 -16.84
C ASP A 89 -16.46 4.43 -16.94
N VAL A 90 -15.29 4.37 -17.58
CA VAL A 90 -14.48 3.16 -17.73
C VAL A 90 -13.29 3.17 -16.79
N PHE A 91 -12.54 4.27 -16.75
CA PHE A 91 -11.31 4.40 -15.98
C PHE A 91 -11.57 4.59 -14.48
N GLY A 92 -12.63 5.30 -14.11
CA GLY A 92 -12.93 5.60 -12.70
C GLY A 92 -13.42 4.40 -11.91
N ALA A 93 -14.09 3.44 -12.55
CA ALA A 93 -14.61 2.26 -11.87
C ALA A 93 -13.52 1.37 -11.25
N PRO A 94 -12.43 1.01 -11.96
CA PRO A 94 -11.28 0.33 -11.36
C PRO A 94 -10.63 1.09 -10.20
N LEU A 95 -10.47 2.42 -10.31
CA LEU A 95 -9.89 3.25 -9.23
C LEU A 95 -10.77 3.22 -7.97
N ALA A 96 -12.09 3.35 -8.13
CA ALA A 96 -13.02 3.24 -7.01
C ALA A 96 -13.01 1.83 -6.38
N ALA A 97 -12.91 0.79 -7.22
CA ALA A 97 -12.81 -0.59 -6.75
C ALA A 97 -11.51 -0.84 -5.97
N GLU A 98 -10.38 -0.32 -6.43
CA GLU A 98 -9.10 -0.37 -5.71
C GLU A 98 -9.23 0.22 -4.30
N GLY A 99 -9.84 1.40 -4.16
CA GLY A 99 -10.07 2.04 -2.87
C GLY A 99 -10.94 1.21 -1.91
N ILE A 100 -12.01 0.58 -2.41
CA ILE A 100 -12.95 -0.18 -1.59
C ILE A 100 -12.40 -1.56 -1.21
N PHE A 101 -11.79 -2.27 -2.16
CA PHE A 101 -11.39 -3.66 -1.97
C PHE A 101 -9.95 -3.81 -1.52
N ALA A 102 -8.99 -3.19 -2.22
CA ALA A 102 -7.56 -3.37 -1.97
C ALA A 102 -7.12 -2.49 -0.80
N PHE A 103 -7.35 -1.18 -0.91
CA PHE A 103 -6.83 -0.21 0.04
C PHE A 103 -7.43 -0.36 1.44
N PHE A 104 -8.74 -0.63 1.52
CA PHE A 104 -9.42 -0.85 2.80
C PHE A 104 -8.96 -2.14 3.48
N LEU A 105 -8.75 -3.21 2.70
CA LEU A 105 -8.24 -4.49 3.20
C LEU A 105 -6.81 -4.31 3.74
N GLU A 106 -5.92 -3.74 2.92
CA GLU A 106 -4.52 -3.52 3.30
C GLU A 106 -4.42 -2.59 4.53
N SER A 107 -5.00 -1.40 4.47
CA SER A 107 -4.91 -0.39 5.54
C SER A 107 -5.56 -0.88 6.83
N GLY A 108 -6.72 -1.54 6.73
CA GLY A 108 -7.45 -2.07 7.88
C GLY A 108 -6.66 -3.16 8.60
N PHE A 109 -6.09 -4.12 7.86
CA PHE A 109 -5.30 -5.19 8.46
C PHE A 109 -3.88 -4.78 8.84
N LEU A 110 -3.30 -3.75 8.19
CA LEU A 110 -1.98 -3.23 8.56
C LEU A 110 -1.97 -2.69 9.99
N GLY A 111 -3.00 -1.94 10.39
CA GLY A 111 -3.15 -1.49 11.78
C GLY A 111 -3.21 -2.66 12.77
N LEU A 112 -3.95 -3.71 12.41
CA LEU A 112 -4.02 -4.93 13.22
C LEU A 112 -2.66 -5.66 13.29
N TYR A 113 -1.92 -5.73 12.19
CA TYR A 113 -0.61 -6.36 12.14
C TYR A 113 0.42 -5.60 12.99
N LEU A 114 0.47 -4.27 12.88
CA LEU A 114 1.45 -3.45 13.60
C LEU A 114 1.19 -3.43 15.11
N PHE A 115 -0.07 -3.35 15.54
CA PHE A 115 -0.42 -3.13 16.94
C PHE A 115 -1.05 -4.33 17.65
N GLY A 116 -1.43 -5.38 16.91
CA GLY A 116 -2.14 -6.54 17.43
C GLY A 116 -1.24 -7.60 18.08
N ARG A 117 0.08 -7.48 17.99
CA ARG A 117 1.00 -8.46 18.60
C ARG A 117 0.77 -8.53 20.12
N ASN A 118 0.58 -9.75 20.63
CA ASN A 118 0.18 -10.05 22.02
C ASN A 118 -1.19 -9.50 22.47
N ARG A 119 -1.99 -8.92 21.56
CA ARG A 119 -3.37 -8.47 21.83
C ARG A 119 -4.42 -9.33 21.13
N VAL A 120 -4.05 -10.00 20.04
CA VAL A 120 -4.88 -10.98 19.34
C VAL A 120 -4.21 -12.36 19.32
N SER A 121 -4.96 -13.39 18.92
CA SER A 121 -4.41 -14.73 18.77
C SER A 121 -3.31 -14.76 17.68
N LYS A 122 -2.35 -15.69 17.80
CA LYS A 122 -1.26 -15.82 16.82
C LYS A 122 -1.79 -16.06 15.40
N GLY A 123 -2.88 -16.80 15.26
CA GLY A 123 -3.54 -17.03 13.97
C GLY A 123 -4.14 -15.76 13.37
N VAL A 124 -4.78 -14.91 14.19
CA VAL A 124 -5.32 -13.62 13.73
C VAL A 124 -4.20 -12.65 13.36
N HIS A 125 -3.11 -12.62 14.14
CA HIS A 125 -1.93 -11.80 13.80
C HIS A 125 -1.32 -12.25 12.47
N TRP A 126 -1.15 -13.55 12.25
CA TRP A 126 -0.67 -14.07 10.96
C TRP A 126 -1.66 -13.80 9.81
N PHE A 127 -2.95 -13.99 10.04
CA PHE A 127 -3.97 -13.68 9.05
C PHE A 127 -3.96 -12.20 8.65
N SER A 128 -3.69 -11.29 9.60
CA SER A 128 -3.57 -9.87 9.28
C SER A 128 -2.44 -9.57 8.30
N VAL A 129 -1.26 -10.17 8.44
CA VAL A 129 -0.17 -9.94 7.48
C VAL A 129 -0.48 -10.53 6.10
N LEU A 130 -1.22 -11.64 6.05
CA LEU A 130 -1.70 -12.20 4.79
C LEU A 130 -2.69 -11.26 4.10
N MET A 131 -3.63 -10.68 4.84
CA MET A 131 -4.59 -9.72 4.27
C MET A 131 -3.94 -8.43 3.82
N VAL A 132 -2.89 -7.96 4.51
CA VAL A 132 -2.04 -6.88 4.01
C VAL A 132 -1.45 -7.27 2.65
N ALA A 133 -0.76 -8.42 2.55
CA ALA A 133 -0.10 -8.84 1.30
C ALA A 133 -1.06 -9.15 0.13
N VAL A 134 -2.31 -9.53 0.40
CA VAL A 134 -3.35 -9.73 -0.62
C VAL A 134 -3.99 -8.41 -1.04
N GLY A 135 -4.04 -7.43 -0.13
CA GLY A 135 -4.56 -6.10 -0.39
C GLY A 135 -3.57 -5.17 -1.07
N THR A 136 -2.27 -5.41 -0.95
CA THR A 136 -1.20 -4.69 -1.67
C THR A 136 -1.00 -5.23 -3.09
#